data_AF-S5ABA6-F1
#
_entry.id   AF-S5ABA6-F1
#
_cell.length_a   1.000
_cell.length_b   1.000
_cell.length_c   1.000
_cell.angle_alpha   90.00
_cell.angle_beta   90.00
_cell.angle_gamma   90.00
#
_symmetry.space_group_name_H-M   'P 1'
#
loop_
_entity.id
_entity.type
_entity.pdbx_description
1 polymer ?
#
loop_
_entity_poly.entity_id
_entity_poly.type
_entity_poly.pdbx_seq_one_letter_code
_entity_poly.pdbx_strand_id
1 'polypeptide(L)' 'MNITSPCIALCKLDDDDVCSGCNRTIDEITHWRTYTNSQKKAVISRLFALKNAPQGNARTDT' A
#
# COMPACT_ATOMS: atom_id res chain seq x y z
N MET A 1 -10.57 -17.75 4.66
CA MET A 1 -10.62 -16.32 5.03
C MET A 1 -10.06 -15.51 3.86
N ASN A 2 -10.86 -14.62 3.28
CA ASN A 2 -10.46 -13.78 2.15
C ASN A 2 -10.02 -12.41 2.69
N ILE A 3 -8.80 -11.98 2.39
CA ILE A 3 -8.28 -10.66 2.79
C ILE A 3 -8.42 -9.72 1.59
N THR A 4 -9.26 -8.70 1.76
CA THR A 4 -9.54 -7.70 0.73
C THR A 4 -8.29 -6.87 0.41
N SER A 5 -8.09 -6.58 -0.88
CA SER A 5 -7.02 -5.70 -1.34
C SER A 5 -7.23 -4.28 -0.79
N PRO A 6 -6.19 -3.61 -0.26
CA PRO A 6 -6.27 -2.21 0.20
C PRO A 6 -6.23 -1.20 -0.96
N CYS A 7 -6.39 -1.65 -2.21
CA CYS A 7 -6.36 -0.79 -3.39
C CYS A 7 -7.56 0.18 -3.40
N ILE A 8 -7.29 1.45 -3.74
CA ILE A 8 -8.32 2.49 -3.91
C ILE A 8 -8.52 2.89 -5.39
N ALA A 9 -8.00 2.09 -6.32
CA ALA A 9 -8.05 2.32 -7.77
C ALA A 9 -7.39 3.62 -8.27
N LEU A 10 -6.56 4.28 -7.45
CA LEU A 10 -5.69 5.39 -7.85
C LEU A 10 -4.33 4.83 -8.28
N CYS A 11 -4.24 4.28 -9.49
CA CYS A 11 -3.05 3.61 -10.00
C CYS A 11 -1.95 4.62 -10.42
N LYS A 12 -1.30 5.25 -9.44
CA LYS A 12 -0.15 6.16 -9.62
C LYS A 12 0.99 5.74 -8.70
N LEU A 13 2.12 5.31 -9.27
CA LEU A 13 3.37 5.02 -8.56
C LEU A 13 4.22 6.29 -8.44
N ASP A 14 5.03 6.38 -7.39
CA ASP A 14 6.10 7.37 -7.25
C ASP A 14 7.44 6.82 -7.74
N ASP A 15 8.52 7.58 -7.57
CA ASP A 15 9.88 7.23 -8.01
C ASP A 15 10.46 6.02 -7.26
N ASP A 16 9.87 5.63 -6.12
CA ASP A 16 10.26 4.48 -5.32
C ASP A 16 9.39 3.23 -5.61
N ASP A 17 8.63 3.24 -6.71
CA ASP A 17 7.68 2.20 -7.09
C ASP A 17 6.59 1.95 -6.01
N VAL A 18 6.24 2.98 -5.25
CA VAL A 18 5.17 2.94 -4.24
C VAL A 18 3.91 3.61 -4.79
N CYS A 19 2.78 2.93 -4.68
CA CYS A 19 1.49 3.50 -5.07
C CYS A 19 1.08 4.62 -4.12
N SER A 20 1.01 5.84 -4.61
CA SER A 20 0.56 7.04 -3.87
C SER A 20 -0.87 6.94 -3.31
N GLY A 21 -1.72 6.06 -3.85
CA GLY A 21 -3.07 5.84 -3.33
C GLY A 21 -3.15 4.81 -2.19
N CYS A 22 -2.58 3.62 -2.39
CA CYS A 22 -2.68 2.52 -1.44
C CYS A 22 -1.41 2.23 -0.62
N ASN A 23 -0.32 2.97 -0.88
CA ASN A 23 0.99 2.88 -0.22
C ASN A 23 1.64 1.48 -0.26
N ARG A 24 1.22 0.66 -1.24
CA ARG A 24 1.83 -0.63 -1.55
C ARG A 24 2.94 -0.46 -2.58
N THR A 25 3.98 -1.28 -2.48
CA THR A 25 5.00 -1.38 -3.52
C THR A 25 4.43 -2.06 -4.77
N ILE A 26 5.09 -1.89 -5.91
CA ILE A 26 4.73 -2.61 -7.14
C ILE A 26 4.78 -4.13 -6.95
N ASP A 27 5.72 -4.64 -6.16
CA ASP A 27 5.82 -6.07 -5.82
C ASP A 27 4.61 -6.57 -5.04
N GLU A 28 4.16 -5.83 -4.04
CA GLU A 28 2.97 -6.19 -3.27
C GLU A 28 1.70 -6.12 -4.12
N ILE A 29 1.64 -5.22 -5.10
CA ILE A 29 0.51 -5.09 -6.03
C ILE A 29 0.46 -6.27 -6.99
N THR A 30 1.58 -6.58 -7.64
CA THR A 30 1.70 -7.65 -8.65
C THR A 30 1.48 -9.04 -8.04
N HIS A 31 2.02 -9.28 -6.85
CA HIS A 31 1.94 -10.58 -6.19
C HIS A 31 0.74 -10.72 -5.23
N TRP A 32 -0.13 -9.71 -5.13
CA TRP A 32 -1.24 -9.74 -4.15
C TRP A 32 -2.11 -11.00 -4.25
N ARG A 33 -2.39 -11.46 -5.47
CA ARG A 33 -3.22 -12.66 -5.69
C ARG A 33 -2.54 -13.95 -5.21
N THR A 34 -1.22 -14.02 -5.25
CA THR A 34 -0.43 -15.21 -4.88
C THR A 34 0.01 -15.19 -3.42
N TYR A 35 -0.08 -14.04 -2.73
CA TYR A 35 0.25 -13.95 -1.32
C TYR A 35 -0.66 -14.82 -0.43
N THR A 36 0.00 -15.48 0.52
CA THR A 36 -0.63 -16.16 1.65
C THR A 36 -1.36 -15.16 2.54
N ASN A 37 -2.27 -15.65 3.38
CA ASN A 37 -2.96 -14.79 4.35
C ASN A 37 -2.01 -14.10 5.32
N SER A 38 -0.90 -14.75 5.71
CA SER A 38 0.11 -14.16 6.58
C SER A 38 0.83 -13.00 5.90
N GLN A 39 1.22 -13.16 4.63
CA GLN A 39 1.82 -12.09 3.84
C GLN A 39 0.85 -10.91 3.64
N LYS A 40 -0.41 -11.18 3.29
CA LYS A 40 -1.43 -10.13 3.15
C LYS A 40 -1.66 -9.37 4.46
N LYS A 41 -1.68 -10.06 5.60
CA LYS A 41 -1.78 -9.42 6.92
C LYS A 41 -0.57 -8.54 7.22
N ALA A 42 0.64 -9.00 6.93
CA ALA A 42 1.86 -8.22 7.12
C ALA A 42 1.82 -6.90 6.33
N VAL A 43 1.41 -6.95 5.06
CA VAL A 43 1.21 -5.75 4.22
C VAL A 43 0.19 -4.81 4.87
N ILE A 44 -0.99 -5.31 5.25
CA ILE A 44 -2.04 -4.47 5.86
C ILE A 44 -1.58 -3.85 7.19
N SER A 45 -0.87 -4.62 8.03
CA SER A 45 -0.31 -4.12 9.28
C SER A 45 0.72 -3.01 9.04
N ARG A 46 1.61 -3.17 8.05
CA ARG A 46 2.56 -2.13 7.62
C ARG A 46 1.82 -0.85 7.18
N LEU A 47 0.82 -1.00 6.32
CA LEU A 47 0.01 0.12 5.82
C LEU A 47 -0.74 0.85 6.96
N PHE A 48 -1.26 0.09 7.93
CA PHE A 48 -1.93 0.67 9.10
C PHE A 48 -0.94 1.44 9.99
N ALA A 49 0.26 0.90 10.22
CA ALA A 49 1.30 1.60 10.97
C ALA A 49 1.69 2.93 10.30
N LEU A 50 1.81 2.96 8.97
CA LEU A 50 2.08 4.19 8.20
C LEU A 50 0.98 5.24 8.32
N LYS A 51 -0.29 4.82 8.41
CA LYS A 51 -1.42 5.74 8.60
C LYS A 51 -1.48 6.34 10.01
N ASN A 52 -0.97 5.64 11.02
CA ASN A 52 -1.01 6.07 12.41
C ASN A 52 0.26 6.80 12.87
N ALA A 53 1.34 6.77 12.08
CA ALA A 53 2.48 7.65 12.28
C ALA A 53 2.06 9.11 11.97
N PRO A 54 2.53 10.11 12.75
CA PRO A 54 2.26 11.51 12.43
C PRO A 54 2.84 11.84 11.05
N GLN A 55 1.96 11.93 10.05
CA GLN A 55 2.28 12.27 8.68
C GLN A 55 2.68 13.75 8.62
N GLY A 56 3.97 14.02 8.84
CA GLY A 56 4.59 15.31 8.62
C GLY A 56 5.36 15.32 7.30
N ASN A 57 4.66 15.47 6.17
CA ASN A 57 5.07 16.37 5.09
C ASN A 57 4.04 16.42 3.96
N ALA A 58 3.86 17.65 3.49
CA ALA A 58 3.10 18.04 2.32
C ALA A 58 3.76 17.54 1.03
N ARG A 59 2.93 17.19 0.05
CA ARG A 59 3.26 17.41 -1.36
C ARG A 59 2.08 18.13 -2.00
N THR A 60 2.20 19.44 -2.04
CA THR A 60 1.49 20.32 -2.98
C THR A 60 1.88 19.90 -4.39
N ASP A 61 0.93 19.43 -5.18
CA ASP A 61 1.06 19.36 -6.64
C ASP A 61 0.56 20.71 -7.19
N THR A 62 1.41 21.38 -7.97
CA THR A 62 1.18 22.70 -8.57
C THR A 62 0.37 22.56 -9.85
#